data_AF-A0A848TC14-F1
#
_entry.id   AF-A0A848TC14-F1
#
_cell.length_a   1.000
_cell.length_b   1.000
_cell.length_c   1.000
_cell.angle_alpha   90.00
_cell.angle_beta   90.00
_cell.angle_gamma   90.00
#
_symmetry.space_group_name_H-M   'P 1'
#
loop_
_entity.id
_entity.type
_entity.pdbx_description
1 polymer ?
#
loop_
_entity_poly.entity_id
_entity_poly.type
_entity_poly.pdbx_seq_one_letter_code
_entity_poly.pdbx_strand_id
1 'polypeptide(L)'
;MTRFVILGLLLTVLGGLSTPVNAQSNIQIATPGATDDLRDALLASSLLFQASQEKTTDTEELLAAAQADYARILGVLYANARYGGTISISVDGREAAAIPPLSPPSRINTITMRVAPGPLYLFDRAEIRPLAQFTEVPEGFAVGQPAETDTITEAAT
;
A
#
# COMPACT_ATOMS: atom_id res chain seq x y z
N MET A 1 45.56 50.12 -49.22
CA MET A 1 45.31 51.14 -48.16
C MET A 1 43.80 51.29 -48.12
N THR A 2 43.02 50.82 -47.14
CA THR A 2 43.12 51.00 -45.68
C THR A 2 42.25 49.92 -44.99
N ARG A 3 42.67 49.44 -43.81
CA ARG A 3 42.02 48.40 -42.97
C ARG A 3 40.89 49.01 -42.13
N PHE A 4 39.87 48.24 -41.74
CA PHE A 4 39.26 48.28 -40.39
C PHE A 4 38.50 46.97 -40.08
N VAL A 5 38.77 46.41 -38.90
CA VAL A 5 38.24 45.18 -38.28
C VAL A 5 37.49 45.62 -37.02
N ILE A 6 36.25 45.16 -36.79
CA ILE A 6 35.55 45.04 -35.48
C ILE A 6 34.43 44.00 -35.68
N LEU A 7 34.57 42.69 -35.42
CA LEU A 7 34.51 41.93 -34.15
C LEU A 7 33.48 42.43 -33.12
N GLY A 8 32.29 41.84 -33.13
CA GLY A 8 31.26 41.98 -32.09
C GLY A 8 30.71 40.61 -31.69
N LEU A 9 31.36 39.98 -30.71
CA LEU A 9 30.96 38.74 -30.06
C LEU A 9 29.78 39.04 -29.12
N LEU A 10 28.56 38.57 -29.44
CA LEU A 10 27.44 38.63 -28.51
C LEU A 10 27.31 37.27 -27.80
N LEU A 11 27.82 37.24 -26.57
CA LEU A 11 27.73 36.13 -25.63
C LEU A 11 26.35 36.15 -24.96
N THR A 12 25.37 35.42 -25.50
CA THR A 12 24.08 35.24 -24.83
C THR A 12 24.21 34.17 -23.75
N VAL A 13 24.11 34.63 -22.50
CA VAL A 13 24.10 33.82 -21.27
C VAL A 13 22.91 32.86 -21.32
N LEU A 14 23.21 31.56 -21.40
CA LEU A 14 22.23 30.48 -21.21
C LEU A 14 22.00 30.35 -19.69
N GLY A 15 21.02 31.09 -19.18
CA GLY A 15 20.54 30.93 -17.80
C GLY A 15 19.89 29.56 -17.66
N GLY A 16 20.60 28.61 -17.06
CA GLY A 16 20.07 27.30 -16.73
C GLY A 16 18.93 27.43 -15.72
N LEU A 17 17.69 27.25 -16.17
CA LEU A 17 16.55 26.96 -15.31
C LEU A 17 16.86 25.67 -14.56
N SER A 18 17.29 25.80 -13.31
CA SER A 18 17.41 24.66 -12.39
C SER A 18 15.98 24.31 -11.98
N THR A 19 15.31 23.43 -12.73
CA THR A 19 14.06 22.86 -12.23
C THR A 19 14.41 22.06 -10.98
N PRO A 20 13.71 22.28 -9.84
CA PRO A 20 13.89 21.41 -8.70
C PRO A 20 13.51 20.00 -9.14
N VAL A 21 14.49 19.10 -9.20
CA VAL A 21 14.22 17.66 -9.28
C VAL A 21 13.55 17.28 -7.97
N ASN A 22 12.22 17.22 -7.98
CA ASN A 22 11.50 16.49 -6.94
C ASN A 22 11.86 15.02 -7.14
N ALA A 23 12.83 14.55 -6.35
CA ALA A 23 13.20 13.14 -6.34
C ALA A 23 11.98 12.34 -5.87
N GLN A 24 11.45 11.52 -6.77
CA GLN A 24 10.35 10.62 -6.50
C GLN A 24 10.74 9.63 -5.40
N SER A 25 9.87 9.43 -4.41
CA SER A 25 10.04 8.42 -3.37
C SER A 25 10.05 7.02 -4.00
N ASN A 26 10.99 6.17 -3.59
CA ASN A 26 11.05 4.78 -4.03
C ASN A 26 10.09 3.93 -3.19
N ILE A 27 8.98 3.49 -3.76
CA ILE A 27 7.99 2.64 -3.09
C ILE A 27 8.24 1.18 -3.47
N GLN A 28 8.52 0.35 -2.47
CA GLN A 28 8.82 -1.07 -2.64
C GLN A 28 7.77 -1.89 -1.90
N ILE A 29 7.10 -2.79 -2.60
CA ILE A 29 6.07 -3.65 -2.04
C ILE A 29 6.50 -5.10 -2.21
N ALA A 30 6.53 -5.85 -1.10
CA ALA A 30 6.91 -7.25 -1.08
C ALA A 30 5.87 -8.08 -0.32
N THR A 31 5.36 -9.14 -0.97
CA THR A 31 4.33 -10.03 -0.41
C THR A 31 4.82 -11.48 -0.31
N PRO A 32 5.89 -11.76 0.46
CA PRO A 32 6.46 -13.10 0.57
C PRO A 32 5.42 -14.15 0.99
N GLY A 33 5.32 -15.22 0.21
CA GLY A 33 4.40 -16.33 0.51
C GLY A 33 2.93 -16.05 0.20
N ALA A 34 2.59 -14.90 -0.39
CA ALA A 34 1.28 -14.69 -0.99
C ALA A 34 1.15 -15.45 -2.30
N THR A 35 -0.04 -15.98 -2.58
CA THR A 35 -0.42 -16.41 -3.93
C THR A 35 -0.53 -15.20 -4.84
N ASP A 36 -0.54 -15.42 -6.15
CA ASP A 36 -0.72 -14.32 -7.11
C ASP A 36 -2.04 -13.58 -6.87
N ASP A 37 -3.16 -14.31 -6.69
CA ASP A 37 -4.47 -13.71 -6.41
C ASP A 37 -4.47 -12.85 -5.14
N LEU A 38 -3.85 -13.34 -4.05
CA LEU A 38 -3.77 -12.59 -2.80
C LEU A 38 -2.86 -11.36 -2.96
N ARG A 39 -1.75 -11.48 -3.69
CA ARG A 39 -0.89 -10.33 -4.00
C ARG A 39 -1.68 -9.27 -4.75
N ASP A 40 -2.45 -9.66 -5.76
CA ASP A 40 -3.19 -8.73 -6.59
C ASP A 40 -4.30 -8.04 -5.79
N ALA A 41 -4.99 -8.76 -4.90
CA ALA A 41 -5.95 -8.18 -3.96
C ALA A 41 -5.30 -7.18 -2.98
N LEU A 42 -4.10 -7.50 -2.46
CA LEU A 42 -3.33 -6.59 -1.60
C LEU A 42 -2.92 -5.32 -2.34
N LEU A 43 -2.43 -5.45 -3.58
CA LEU A 43 -2.04 -4.31 -4.42
C LEU A 43 -3.24 -3.43 -4.80
N ALA A 44 -4.37 -4.05 -5.16
CA ALA A 44 -5.61 -3.32 -5.46
C ALA A 44 -6.12 -2.51 -4.26
N SER A 45 -5.92 -3.02 -3.04
CA SER A 45 -6.30 -2.33 -1.81
C SER A 45 -5.31 -1.24 -1.40
N SER A 46 -4.02 -1.35 -1.73
CA SER A 46 -2.97 -0.44 -1.24
C SER A 46 -3.04 0.97 -1.85
N LEU A 47 -3.05 1.98 -0.97
CA LEU A 47 -2.89 3.40 -1.31
C LEU A 47 -1.44 3.72 -1.66
N LEU A 48 -0.45 3.07 -1.06
CA LEU A 48 0.96 3.24 -1.46
C LEU A 48 1.21 2.75 -2.89
N PHE A 49 0.57 1.66 -3.30
CA PHE A 49 0.64 1.20 -4.69
C PHE A 49 0.02 2.22 -5.64
N GLN A 50 -1.15 2.77 -5.30
CA GLN A 50 -1.80 3.83 -6.08
C GLN A 50 -0.92 5.09 -6.17
N ALA A 51 -0.39 5.58 -5.05
CA ALA A 51 0.52 6.71 -5.00
C ALA A 51 1.79 6.50 -5.85
N SER A 52 2.30 5.26 -5.89
CA SER A 52 3.42 4.91 -6.79
C SER A 52 3.06 5.04 -8.27
N GLN A 53 1.85 4.62 -8.65
CA GLN A 53 1.35 4.72 -10.03
C GLN A 53 1.13 6.18 -10.44
N GLU A 54 0.64 7.00 -9.50
CA GLU A 54 0.38 8.43 -9.67
C GLU A 54 1.65 9.30 -9.56
N LYS A 55 2.77 8.70 -9.14
CA LYS A 55 4.05 9.36 -8.88
C LYS A 55 3.92 10.47 -7.83
N THR A 56 3.12 10.23 -6.79
CA THR A 56 2.96 11.14 -5.65
C THR A 56 4.33 11.46 -5.03
N THR A 57 4.58 12.74 -4.81
CA THR A 57 5.82 13.24 -4.16
C THR A 57 5.54 13.98 -2.86
N ASP A 58 4.28 14.26 -2.56
CA ASP A 58 3.88 14.91 -1.32
C ASP A 58 4.10 13.97 -0.12
N THR A 59 4.87 14.44 0.85
CA THR A 59 5.27 13.63 2.01
C THR A 59 4.15 13.44 3.03
N GLU A 60 3.20 14.37 3.13
CA GLU A 60 2.03 14.24 3.99
C GLU A 60 1.10 13.18 3.44
N GLU A 61 0.84 13.22 2.14
CA GLU A 61 0.01 12.26 1.42
C GLU A 61 0.62 10.85 1.47
N LEU A 62 1.93 10.72 1.21
CA LEU A 62 2.63 9.43 1.29
C LEU A 62 2.62 8.83 2.69
N LEU A 63 2.81 9.65 3.74
CA LEU A 63 2.74 9.18 5.11
C LEU A 63 1.32 8.75 5.48
N ALA A 64 0.31 9.53 5.09
CA ALA A 64 -1.09 9.20 5.31
C ALA A 64 -1.47 7.89 4.62
N ALA A 65 -1.05 7.70 3.36
CA ALA A 65 -1.24 6.45 2.62
C ALA A 65 -0.58 5.26 3.34
N ALA A 66 0.68 5.41 3.78
CA ALA A 66 1.40 4.37 4.52
C ALA A 66 0.69 3.97 5.82
N GLN A 67 0.13 4.94 6.56
CA GLN A 67 -0.57 4.69 7.81
C GLN A 67 -1.97 4.09 7.59
N ALA A 68 -2.68 4.52 6.55
CA ALA A 68 -3.99 3.98 6.21
C ALA A 68 -3.89 2.54 5.67
N ASP A 69 -2.79 2.19 4.99
CA ASP A 69 -2.59 0.87 4.41
C ASP A 69 -2.56 -0.26 5.45
N TYR A 70 -2.17 -0.02 6.71
CA TYR A 70 -2.27 -1.07 7.73
C TYR A 70 -3.68 -1.66 7.86
N ALA A 71 -4.70 -0.81 7.97
CA ALA A 71 -6.09 -1.26 8.12
C ALA A 71 -6.63 -1.89 6.82
N ARG A 72 -6.28 -1.30 5.67
CA ARG A 72 -6.73 -1.77 4.35
C ARG A 72 -6.16 -3.13 4.00
N ILE A 73 -4.86 -3.33 4.23
CA ILE A 73 -4.18 -4.61 4.01
C ILE A 73 -4.65 -5.65 5.03
N LEU A 74 -4.84 -5.28 6.30
CA LEU A 74 -5.40 -6.19 7.30
C LEU A 74 -6.79 -6.71 6.89
N GLY A 75 -7.65 -5.83 6.36
CA GLY A 75 -8.95 -6.19 5.84
C GLY A 75 -8.87 -7.24 4.73
N VAL A 76 -7.97 -7.06 3.75
CA VAL A 76 -7.74 -8.05 2.68
C VAL A 76 -7.27 -9.39 3.24
N LEU A 77 -6.34 -9.38 4.20
CA LEU A 77 -5.86 -10.61 4.82
C LEU A 77 -7.00 -11.36 5.51
N TYR A 78 -7.86 -10.66 6.26
CA TYR A 78 -8.99 -11.27 6.95
C TYR A 78 -10.08 -11.76 6.01
N ALA A 79 -10.36 -11.02 4.93
CA ALA A 79 -11.27 -11.47 3.87
C ALA A 79 -10.78 -12.77 3.20
N ASN A 80 -9.47 -13.03 3.23
CA ASN A 80 -8.86 -14.24 2.67
C ASN A 80 -8.46 -15.29 3.75
N ALA A 81 -9.08 -15.24 4.92
CA ALA A 81 -8.83 -16.16 6.05
C ALA A 81 -7.37 -16.22 6.54
N ARG A 82 -6.61 -15.11 6.39
CA ARG A 82 -5.21 -14.94 6.81
C ARG A 82 -5.10 -14.12 8.10
N TYR A 83 -5.65 -14.65 9.19
CA TYR A 83 -5.70 -13.95 10.48
C TYR A 83 -4.34 -13.79 11.17
N GLY A 84 -3.35 -14.59 10.80
CA GLY A 84 -2.00 -14.57 11.37
C GLY A 84 -0.98 -13.77 10.56
N GLY A 85 -1.44 -12.92 9.64
CA GLY A 85 -0.56 -12.15 8.78
C GLY A 85 0.22 -11.07 9.52
N THR A 86 1.39 -10.71 9.01
CA THR A 86 2.23 -9.62 9.51
C THR A 86 2.38 -8.55 8.45
N ILE A 87 2.20 -7.30 8.87
CA ILE A 87 2.30 -6.10 8.03
C ILE A 87 3.39 -5.22 8.62
N SER A 88 4.38 -4.84 7.82
CA SER A 88 5.34 -3.80 8.16
C SER A 88 5.41 -2.79 7.03
N ILE A 89 5.32 -1.51 7.39
CA ILE A 89 5.40 -0.38 6.46
C ILE A 89 6.40 0.61 7.05
N SER A 90 7.59 0.69 6.46
CA SER A 90 8.64 1.58 6.93
C SER A 90 8.87 2.74 5.97
N VAL A 91 8.96 3.95 6.51
CA VAL A 91 9.35 5.18 5.82
C VAL A 91 10.79 5.50 6.24
N ASP A 92 11.74 5.44 5.30
CA ASP A 92 13.17 5.63 5.54
C ASP A 92 13.70 4.80 6.73
N GLY A 93 13.22 3.56 6.87
CA GLY A 93 13.61 2.61 7.91
C GLY A 93 12.88 2.79 9.26
N ARG A 94 12.01 3.78 9.41
CA ARG A 94 11.15 3.95 10.59
C ARG A 94 9.73 3.51 10.29
N GLU A 95 9.13 2.71 11.16
CA GLU A 95 7.76 2.24 10.99
C GLU A 95 6.77 3.42 10.89
N ALA A 96 5.92 3.40 9.86
CA ALA A 96 5.00 4.50 9.54
C ALA A 96 4.03 4.78 10.70
N ALA A 97 3.56 3.73 11.38
CA ALA A 97 2.71 3.84 12.56
C ALA A 97 3.38 4.58 13.74
N ALA A 98 4.71 4.67 13.76
CA ALA A 98 5.46 5.38 14.80
C ALA A 98 5.75 6.85 14.44
N ILE A 99 5.41 7.31 13.23
CA ILE A 99 5.64 8.69 12.79
C ILE A 99 4.37 9.53 13.10
N PRO A 100 4.48 10.68 13.79
CA PRO A 100 3.32 11.52 14.05
C PRO A 100 2.68 12.00 12.73
N PRO A 101 1.35 11.84 12.54
CA PRO A 101 0.70 12.17 11.28
C PRO A 101 0.82 13.65 10.89
N LEU A 102 0.88 14.55 11.87
CA LEU A 102 0.99 16.01 11.67
C LEU A 102 2.45 16.52 11.71
N SER A 103 3.43 15.61 11.66
CA SER A 103 4.85 15.96 11.62
C SER A 103 5.60 14.99 10.72
N PRO A 104 5.25 14.94 9.42
CA PRO A 104 5.95 14.09 8.48
C PRO A 104 7.42 14.52 8.33
N PRO A 105 8.30 13.61 7.89
CA PRO A 105 9.64 13.98 7.44
C PRO A 105 9.56 15.00 6.30
N SER A 106 10.51 15.94 6.26
CA SER A 106 10.62 16.93 5.17
C SER A 106 10.96 16.32 3.81
N ARG A 107 11.42 15.06 3.81
CA ARG A 107 11.72 14.25 2.64
C ARG A 107 11.47 12.79 3.00
N ILE A 108 10.93 12.04 2.05
CA ILE A 108 10.86 10.58 2.08
C ILE A 108 11.68 10.06 0.90
N ASN A 109 12.62 9.15 1.14
CA ASN A 109 13.45 8.57 0.08
C ASN A 109 12.95 7.19 -0.33
N THR A 110 12.56 6.37 0.64
CA THR A 110 12.11 5.00 0.42
C THR A 110 10.96 4.66 1.36
N ILE A 111 9.92 4.06 0.80
CA ILE A 111 8.85 3.40 1.56
C ILE A 111 8.92 1.92 1.22
N THR A 112 8.98 1.08 2.24
CA THR A 112 8.97 -0.37 2.08
C THR A 112 7.77 -0.94 2.80
N MET A 113 6.85 -1.55 2.05
CA MET A 113 5.76 -2.36 2.58
C MET A 113 6.08 -3.83 2.40
N ARG A 114 6.10 -4.58 3.51
CA ARG A 114 6.28 -6.03 3.53
C ARG A 114 5.09 -6.69 4.21
N VAL A 115 4.44 -7.58 3.48
CA VAL A 115 3.24 -8.29 3.95
C VAL A 115 3.47 -9.79 3.87
N ALA A 116 3.53 -10.46 5.02
CA ALA A 116 3.59 -11.91 5.10
C ALA A 116 2.20 -12.42 5.50
N PRO A 117 1.47 -13.13 4.62
CA PRO A 117 0.07 -13.52 4.91
C PRO A 117 -0.10 -14.47 6.10
N GLY A 118 0.93 -15.26 6.43
CA GLY A 118 0.80 -16.30 7.45
C GLY A 118 -0.08 -17.48 7.01
N PRO A 119 -0.51 -18.34 7.94
CA PRO A 119 -1.27 -19.54 7.61
C PRO A 119 -2.69 -19.23 7.15
N LEU A 120 -3.27 -20.15 6.38
CA LEU A 120 -4.69 -20.15 6.05
C LEU A 120 -5.44 -20.74 7.23
N TYR A 121 -6.43 -20.02 7.74
CA TYR A 121 -7.30 -20.51 8.80
C TYR A 121 -8.56 -21.13 8.21
N LEU A 122 -8.93 -22.29 8.72
CA LEU A 122 -10.13 -23.02 8.31
C LEU A 122 -11.10 -23.08 9.48
N PHE A 123 -12.39 -23.22 9.20
CA PHE A 123 -13.36 -23.50 10.25
C PHE A 123 -13.12 -24.90 10.85
N ASP A 124 -12.73 -24.96 12.13
CA ASP A 124 -12.76 -26.21 12.90
C ASP A 124 -14.20 -26.58 13.30
N ARG A 125 -15.01 -25.55 13.57
CA ARG A 125 -16.45 -25.64 13.85
C ARG A 125 -17.17 -24.47 13.21
N ALA A 126 -18.29 -24.76 12.55
CA ALA A 126 -19.20 -23.78 11.96
C ALA A 126 -20.62 -24.10 12.42
N GLU A 127 -21.15 -23.34 13.38
CA GLU A 127 -22.46 -23.58 13.99
C GLU A 127 -23.14 -22.27 14.37
N ILE A 128 -24.41 -22.12 14.02
CA ILE A 128 -25.26 -20.98 14.37
C ILE A 128 -26.43 -21.48 15.20
N ARG A 129 -26.60 -20.94 16.42
CA ARG A 129 -27.75 -21.25 17.29
C ARG A 129 -28.19 -20.05 18.14
N PRO A 130 -29.51 -19.86 18.34
CA PRO A 130 -30.60 -20.51 17.62
C PRO A 130 -30.69 -19.98 16.19
N LEU A 131 -31.01 -20.85 15.23
CA LEU A 131 -31.25 -20.45 13.84
C LEU A 131 -32.73 -20.13 13.66
N ALA A 132 -33.05 -18.98 13.05
CA ALA A 132 -34.44 -18.65 12.72
C ALA A 132 -34.97 -19.60 11.64
N GLN A 133 -36.29 -19.79 11.61
CA GLN A 133 -36.90 -20.59 10.55
C GLN A 133 -36.64 -19.92 9.19
N PHE A 134 -36.26 -20.71 8.19
CA PHE A 134 -35.95 -20.27 6.83
C PHE A 134 -34.68 -19.42 6.67
N THR A 135 -33.77 -19.40 7.66
CA THR A 135 -32.43 -18.82 7.45
C THR A 135 -31.59 -19.75 6.57
N GLU A 136 -31.09 -19.23 5.46
CA GLU A 136 -30.10 -19.90 4.61
C GLU A 136 -28.70 -19.62 5.18
N VAL A 137 -27.92 -20.68 5.39
CA VAL A 137 -26.53 -20.58 5.84
C VAL A 137 -25.64 -20.75 4.60
N PRO A 138 -24.65 -19.86 4.36
CA PRO A 138 -23.76 -19.97 3.21
C PRO A 138 -23.04 -21.32 3.18
N GLU A 139 -22.90 -21.92 1.99
CA GLU A 139 -22.22 -23.22 1.83
C GLU A 139 -20.76 -23.19 2.33
N GLY A 140 -20.11 -22.02 2.22
CA GLY A 140 -18.75 -21.80 2.72
C GLY A 140 -18.63 -21.81 4.25
N PHE A 141 -19.73 -21.64 4.99
CA PHE A 141 -19.73 -21.70 6.45
C PHE A 141 -19.78 -23.15 6.93
N ALA A 142 -18.72 -23.90 6.64
CA ALA A 142 -18.61 -25.32 6.90
C ALA A 142 -17.22 -25.72 7.39
N VAL A 143 -17.16 -26.82 8.16
CA VAL A 143 -15.89 -27.36 8.68
C VAL A 143 -14.91 -27.66 7.54
N GLY A 144 -13.67 -27.21 7.69
CA GLY A 144 -12.60 -27.39 6.70
C GLY A 144 -12.60 -26.36 5.57
N GLN A 145 -13.61 -25.50 5.46
CA GLN A 145 -13.60 -24.38 4.52
C GLN A 145 -12.76 -23.21 5.05
N PRO A 146 -12.19 -22.37 4.17
CA PRO A 146 -11.57 -21.11 4.57
C PRO A 146 -12.49 -20.29 5.47
N ALA A 147 -11.96 -19.87 6.62
CA ALA A 147 -12.69 -19.02 7.55
C ALA A 147 -12.61 -17.57 7.06
N GLU A 148 -13.28 -17.23 5.96
CA GLU A 148 -13.29 -15.88 5.42
C GLU A 148 -14.24 -14.97 6.21
N THR A 149 -13.82 -13.74 6.48
CA THR A 149 -14.67 -12.77 7.21
C THR A 149 -16.00 -12.50 6.50
N ASP A 150 -16.02 -12.52 5.17
CA ASP A 150 -17.24 -12.30 4.39
C ASP A 150 -18.22 -13.47 4.59
N THR A 151 -17.73 -14.71 4.57
CA THR A 151 -18.53 -15.91 4.90
C THR A 151 -19.08 -15.85 6.34
N ILE A 152 -18.27 -15.39 7.30
CA ILE A 152 -18.73 -15.22 8.70
C ILE A 152 -19.83 -14.17 8.77
N THR A 153 -19.68 -13.05 8.04
CA THR A 153 -20.64 -11.94 8.05
C THR A 153 -21.96 -12.34 7.40
N GLU A 154 -21.90 -13.01 6.24
CA GLU A 154 -23.07 -13.51 5.52
C GLU A 154 -23.84 -14.54 6.35
N ALA A 155 -23.13 -15.41 7.07
CA ALA A 155 -23.76 -16.39 7.94
C ALA A 155 -24.43 -15.78 9.19
N ALA A 156 -24.10 -14.54 9.55
CA ALA A 156 -24.60 -13.84 10.73
C ALA A 156 -25.81 -12.92 10.46
N THR A 157 -26.21 -12.74 9.19
CA THR A 157 -27.30 -11.85 8.76
C THR A 157 -28.50 -12.62 8.24
#